data_AF-A0A928I6U3-F1
#
_entry.id   AF-A0A928I6U3-F1
#
_cell.length_a   1.000
_cell.length_b   1.000
_cell.length_c   1.000
_cell.angle_alpha   90.00
_cell.angle_beta   90.00
_cell.angle_gamma   90.00
#
_symmetry.space_group_name_H-M   'P 1'
#
loop_
_entity.id
_entity.type
_entity.pdbx_description
1 polymer ?
#
loop_
_entity_poly.entity_id
_entity_poly.type
_entity_poly.pdbx_seq_one_letter_code
_entity_poly.pdbx_strand_id
1 'polypeptide(L)'
;MAFVIEQCAKTRSAAASPEELKNEILRIAEEAGENERVDLTVTLDHGSYFLASPLRLSVKESSALSRVRLHLKAKDGMRPCLTGNVPLLGAAFEPCAEGTYVYRFERDGEGKYPLFRDLYVGGKHLSPARSASFTNPYPL
;
A
#
# COMPACT_ATOMS: atom_id res chain seq x y z
N MET A 1 12.47 12.68 -27.94
CA MET A 1 13.60 12.02 -27.23
C MET A 1 12.97 11.28 -26.05
N ALA A 2 13.23 10.00 -25.84
CA ALA A 2 12.66 9.30 -24.68
C ALA A 2 13.59 9.53 -23.49
N PHE A 3 13.17 10.33 -22.52
CA PHE A 3 13.86 10.40 -21.24
C PHE A 3 13.60 9.09 -20.50
N VAL A 4 14.52 8.13 -20.65
CA VAL A 4 14.61 7.03 -19.69
C VAL A 4 15.25 7.63 -18.46
N ILE A 5 14.43 8.09 -17.52
CA ILE A 5 14.90 8.28 -16.16
C ILE A 5 15.06 6.87 -15.59
N GLU A 6 16.21 6.25 -15.89
CA GLU A 6 16.80 5.26 -15.00
C GLU A 6 17.24 6.03 -13.74
N GLN A 7 16.26 6.40 -12.92
CA GLN A 7 16.53 6.39 -11.50
C GLN A 7 16.69 4.91 -11.15
N CYS A 8 17.92 4.42 -11.34
CA CYS A 8 18.61 3.73 -10.26
C CYS A 8 18.11 4.42 -9.00
N ALA A 9 17.34 3.71 -8.18
CA ALA A 9 17.32 4.04 -6.77
C ALA A 9 18.81 4.16 -6.42
N LYS A 10 19.33 5.39 -6.35
CA LYS A 10 20.52 5.67 -5.58
C LYS A 10 20.24 4.91 -4.32
N THR A 11 21.08 3.92 -4.03
CA THR A 11 21.03 3.08 -2.84
C THR A 11 20.59 3.97 -1.67
N ARG A 12 19.29 3.95 -1.40
CA ARG A 12 18.61 4.68 -0.33
C ARG A 12 17.69 3.64 0.24
N SER A 13 18.30 2.81 1.07
CA SER A 13 17.58 2.11 2.12
C SER A 13 16.61 3.10 2.77
N ALA A 14 15.38 2.65 2.99
CA ALA A 14 14.29 3.36 3.67
C ALA A 14 13.45 4.31 2.79
N ALA A 15 12.28 3.79 2.41
CA ALA A 15 10.96 4.44 2.37
C ALA A 15 10.92 5.94 2.06
N ALA A 16 10.62 6.28 0.80
CA ALA A 16 9.93 7.54 0.51
C ALA A 16 8.44 7.38 0.87
N SER A 17 7.83 8.35 1.56
CA SER A 17 6.40 8.29 1.88
C SER A 17 5.54 8.32 0.60
N PRO A 18 4.28 7.83 0.62
CA PRO A 18 3.38 7.94 -0.53
C PRO A 18 3.23 9.39 -1.05
N GLU A 19 3.28 10.39 -0.16
CA GLU A 19 3.30 11.81 -0.57
C GLU A 19 4.59 12.21 -1.29
N GLU A 20 5.75 11.74 -0.84
CA GLU A 20 7.03 12.03 -1.50
C GLU A 20 7.07 11.44 -2.91
N LEU A 21 6.57 10.21 -3.07
CA LEU A 21 6.43 9.58 -4.39
C LEU A 21 5.48 10.38 -5.29
N LYS A 22 4.34 10.84 -4.76
CA LYS A 22 3.39 11.68 -5.49
C LYS A 22 4.06 12.98 -5.97
N ASN A 23 4.75 13.68 -5.07
CA ASN A 23 5.37 14.97 -5.36
C ASN A 23 6.47 14.84 -6.42
N GLU A 24 7.25 13.77 -6.39
CA GLU A 24 8.29 13.52 -7.40
C GLU A 24 7.68 13.22 -8.78
N ILE A 25 6.59 12.45 -8.85
CA ILE A 25 5.87 12.20 -10.11
C ILE A 25 5.33 13.51 -10.70
N LEU A 26 4.77 14.38 -9.86
CA LEU A 26 4.26 15.69 -10.29
C LEU A 26 5.39 16.57 -10.82
N ARG A 27 6.51 16.66 -10.10
CA ARG A 27 7.68 17.44 -10.49
C ARG A 27 8.22 17.01 -11.86
N ILE A 28 8.39 15.71 -12.08
CA ILE A 28 8.88 15.16 -13.35
C ILE A 28 7.90 15.43 -14.49
N ALA A 29 6.59 15.31 -14.22
CA ALA A 29 5.57 15.63 -15.21
C ALA A 29 5.65 17.10 -15.64
N GLU A 30 5.83 18.02 -14.70
CA GLU A 30 5.94 19.46 -14.95
C GLU A 30 7.22 19.82 -15.70
N GLU A 31 8.36 19.22 -15.33
CA GLU A 31 9.66 19.46 -15.97
C GLU A 31 9.70 19.00 -17.44
N ALA A 32 8.97 17.94 -17.79
CA ALA A 32 8.87 17.49 -19.17
C ALA A 32 8.02 18.40 -20.07
N GLY A 33 7.21 19.28 -19.47
CA GLY A 33 6.36 20.23 -20.17
C GLY A 33 5.27 19.57 -21.03
N GLU A 34 4.57 20.39 -21.83
CA GLU A 34 3.38 19.95 -22.57
C GLU A 34 3.68 19.17 -23.85
N ASN A 35 4.93 19.05 -24.30
CA ASN A 35 5.23 18.56 -25.65
C ASN A 35 5.72 17.12 -25.72
N GLU A 36 6.07 16.49 -24.59
CA GLU A 36 6.68 15.16 -24.59
C GLU A 36 5.86 14.15 -23.78
N ARG A 37 5.90 12.88 -24.20
CA ARG A 37 5.39 11.77 -23.40
C ARG A 37 6.50 11.30 -22.47
N VAL A 38 6.17 11.12 -21.21
CA VAL A 38 7.13 10.70 -20.17
C VAL A 38 6.78 9.29 -19.73
N ASP A 39 7.70 8.35 -19.93
CA ASP A 39 7.59 7.01 -19.36
C ASP A 39 8.39 6.98 -18.04
N LEU A 40 7.70 6.98 -16.90
CA LEU A 40 8.31 6.94 -15.58
C LEU A 40 8.23 5.52 -15.01
N THR A 41 9.38 4.93 -14.66
CA THR A 41 9.42 3.60 -14.03
C THR A 41 9.85 3.68 -12.57
N VAL A 42 8.97 3.25 -11.68
CA VAL A 42 9.24 3.08 -10.24
C VAL A 42 9.52 1.61 -9.98
N THR A 43 10.73 1.30 -9.50
CA THR A 43 11.14 -0.05 -9.16
C THR A 43 11.14 -0.22 -7.64
N LEU A 44 10.44 -1.23 -7.14
CA LEU A 44 10.33 -1.52 -5.71
C LEU A 44 11.25 -2.69 -5.30
N ASP A 45 11.96 -2.52 -4.19
CA ASP A 45 12.77 -3.57 -3.56
C ASP A 45 11.88 -4.54 -2.73
N HIS A 46 12.49 -5.58 -2.16
CA HIS A 46 11.77 -6.48 -1.27
C HIS A 46 11.28 -5.75 0.00
N GLY A 47 10.02 -5.96 0.37
CA GLY A 47 9.45 -5.39 1.59
C GLY A 47 7.96 -5.07 1.49
N SER A 48 7.40 -4.60 2.60
CA SER A 48 6.02 -4.11 2.68
C SER A 48 6.02 -2.58 2.76
N TYR A 49 5.27 -1.96 1.85
CA TYR A 49 5.08 -0.53 1.75
C TYR A 49 3.66 -0.21 2.22
N PHE A 50 3.55 0.46 3.37
CA PHE A 50 2.28 0.77 4.01
C PHE A 50 1.68 2.05 3.45
N LEU A 51 0.49 1.96 2.89
CA LEU A 51 -0.27 3.07 2.34
C LEU A 51 -1.35 3.46 3.34
N ALA A 52 -1.07 4.46 4.19
CA ALA A 52 -2.05 5.00 5.13
C ALA A 52 -3.24 5.67 4.42
N SER A 53 -3.03 6.11 3.18
CA SER A 53 -4.05 6.66 2.30
C SER A 53 -3.80 6.20 0.86
N PRO A 54 -4.83 6.22 -0.01
CA PRO A 54 -4.63 5.91 -1.43
C PRO A 54 -3.66 6.91 -2.07
N LEU A 55 -2.66 6.40 -2.79
CA LEU A 55 -1.85 7.23 -3.68
C LEU A 55 -2.74 7.73 -4.82
N ARG A 56 -3.10 9.02 -4.79
CA ARG A 56 -3.96 9.65 -5.80
C ARG A 56 -3.11 10.50 -6.72
N LEU A 57 -3.17 10.18 -8.02
CA LEU A 57 -2.65 10.98 -9.11
C LEU A 57 -3.81 11.40 -9.99
N SER A 58 -3.97 12.69 -10.25
CA SER A 58 -5.09 13.21 -11.02
C SER A 58 -4.65 14.29 -11.99
N VAL A 59 -5.10 14.21 -13.24
CA VAL A 59 -4.88 15.27 -14.24
C VAL A 59 -5.51 16.61 -13.87
N LYS A 60 -6.40 16.64 -12.86
CA LYS A 60 -6.92 17.89 -12.28
C LYS A 60 -5.87 18.61 -11.44
N GLU A 61 -4.91 17.88 -10.88
CA GLU A 61 -3.82 18.43 -10.07
C GLU A 61 -2.69 18.94 -10.97
N SER A 62 -2.47 18.31 -12.13
CA SER A 62 -1.57 18.80 -13.17
C SER A 62 -1.97 18.23 -14.53
N SER A 63 -2.17 19.11 -15.53
CA SER A 63 -2.48 18.71 -16.91
C SER A 63 -1.36 17.88 -17.55
N ALA A 64 -0.12 18.06 -17.09
CA ALA A 64 1.06 17.33 -17.55
C ALA A 64 0.98 15.82 -17.26
N LEU A 65 0.24 15.42 -16.21
CA LEU A 65 0.00 14.00 -15.90
C LEU A 65 -0.71 13.24 -17.01
N SER A 66 -1.43 13.92 -17.91
CA SER A 66 -2.07 13.28 -19.07
C SER A 66 -1.08 12.63 -20.04
N ARG A 67 0.20 13.00 -19.94
CA ARG A 67 1.29 12.52 -20.81
C ARG A 67 2.28 11.63 -20.08
N VAL A 68 2.07 11.37 -18.80
CA VAL A 68 2.90 10.47 -17.99
C VAL A 68 2.33 9.07 -18.07
N ARG A 69 3.17 8.13 -18.52
CA ARG A 69 2.93 6.70 -18.33
C ARG A 69 3.75 6.24 -17.12
N LEU A 70 3.04 5.86 -16.07
CA LEU A 70 3.66 5.33 -14.86
C LEU A 70 3.73 3.80 -14.93
N HIS A 71 4.94 3.26 -14.79
CA HIS A 71 5.20 1.85 -14.62
C HIS A 71 5.64 1.59 -13.18
N LEU A 72 4.87 0.81 -12.44
CA LEU A 72 5.28 0.30 -11.14
C LEU A 72 5.68 -1.17 -11.29
N LYS A 73 6.92 -1.50 -10.94
CA LYS A 73 7.43 -2.87 -11.06
C LYS A 73 8.25 -3.28 -9.84
N ALA A 74 8.28 -4.58 -9.57
CA ALA A 74 9.26 -5.14 -8.66
C ALA A 74 10.64 -5.13 -9.33
N LYS A 75 11.70 -4.96 -8.52
CA LYS A 75 13.06 -5.29 -8.94
C LYS A 75 13.17 -6.80 -9.18
N ASP A 76 14.02 -7.20 -10.12
CA ASP A 76 14.16 -8.61 -10.49
C ASP A 76 14.40 -9.51 -9.28
N GLY A 77 13.60 -10.57 -9.18
CA GLY A 77 13.63 -11.52 -8.06
C GLY A 77 13.03 -11.02 -6.74
N MET A 78 12.63 -9.74 -6.65
CA MET A 78 12.02 -9.17 -5.46
C MET A 78 10.50 -9.36 -5.44
N ARG A 79 9.93 -9.31 -4.23
CA ARG A 79 8.49 -9.46 -3.97
C ARG A 79 7.99 -8.33 -3.06
N PRO A 80 7.92 -7.08 -3.57
CA PRO A 80 7.31 -5.97 -2.86
C PRO A 80 5.81 -6.21 -2.62
N CYS A 81 5.29 -5.69 -1.51
CA CYS A 81 3.86 -5.64 -1.24
C CYS A 81 3.43 -4.19 -0.95
N LEU A 82 2.47 -3.66 -1.70
CA LEU A 82 1.75 -2.45 -1.32
C LEU A 82 0.56 -2.87 -0.46
N THR A 83 0.43 -2.31 0.75
CA THR A 83 -0.62 -2.73 1.69
C THR A 83 -1.20 -1.54 2.43
N GLY A 84 -2.53 -1.48 2.52
CA GLY A 84 -3.25 -0.59 3.45
C GLY A 84 -3.52 -1.24 4.81
N ASN A 85 -3.08 -2.49 5.01
CA ASN A 85 -3.32 -3.22 6.25
C ASN A 85 -2.46 -2.67 7.38
N VAL A 86 -3.05 -2.56 8.57
CA VAL A 86 -2.34 -2.22 9.80
C VAL A 86 -1.68 -3.49 10.36
N PRO A 87 -0.35 -3.52 10.57
CA PRO A 87 0.30 -4.68 11.15
C PRO A 87 -0.05 -4.80 12.65
N LEU A 88 -0.50 -5.98 13.06
CA LEU A 88 -0.66 -6.32 14.47
C LEU A 88 0.60 -7.05 14.95
N LEU A 89 1.19 -6.59 16.04
CA LEU A 89 2.39 -7.21 16.60
C LEU A 89 2.03 -8.50 17.33
N GLY A 90 2.68 -9.61 16.95
CA GLY A 90 2.44 -10.92 17.57
C GLY A 90 2.64 -10.92 19.09
N ALA A 91 3.59 -10.12 19.59
CA ALA A 91 3.88 -9.98 21.02
C ALA A 91 2.75 -9.31 21.83
N ALA A 92 1.82 -8.63 21.18
CA ALA A 92 0.66 -8.00 21.83
C ALA A 92 -0.56 -8.93 21.92
N PHE A 93 -0.46 -10.17 21.44
CA PHE A 93 -1.49 -11.19 21.63
C PHE A 93 -1.29 -11.90 22.97
N GLU A 94 -2.28 -11.80 23.85
CA GLU A 94 -2.29 -12.43 25.16
C GLU A 94 -3.01 -13.79 25.08
N PRO A 95 -2.42 -14.89 25.59
CA PRO A 95 -3.13 -16.17 25.67
C PRO A 95 -4.28 -16.06 26.67
N CYS A 96 -5.47 -16.55 26.31
CA CYS A 96 -6.64 -16.53 27.20
C CYS A 96 -7.24 -17.91 27.49
N ALA A 97 -7.14 -18.84 26.53
CA ALA A 97 -7.56 -20.22 26.65
C ALA A 97 -6.71 -21.08 25.71
N GLU A 98 -6.84 -22.41 25.79
CA GLU A 98 -6.11 -23.31 24.91
C GLU A 98 -6.37 -22.97 23.43
N GLY A 99 -5.31 -22.68 22.69
CA GLY A 99 -5.38 -22.30 21.27
C GLY A 99 -6.03 -20.95 20.98
N THR A 100 -6.39 -20.15 22.00
CA THR A 100 -7.10 -18.87 21.84
C THR A 100 -6.28 -17.72 22.40
N TYR A 101 -6.17 -16.65 21.60
CA TYR A 101 -5.42 -15.44 21.94
C TYR A 101 -6.30 -14.21 21.80
N VAL A 102 -6.05 -13.20 22.62
CA VAL A 102 -6.75 -11.91 22.61
C VAL A 102 -5.79 -10.81 22.20
N TYR A 103 -6.25 -9.96 21.29
CA TYR A 103 -5.59 -8.69 20.97
C TYR A 103 -6.53 -7.54 21.35
N ARG A 104 -6.01 -6.55 22.07
CA ARG A 104 -6.79 -5.38 22.49
C ARG A 104 -6.49 -4.23 21.54
N PHE A 105 -7.48 -3.83 20.74
CA PHE A 105 -7.35 -2.65 19.91
C PHE A 105 -7.40 -1.38 20.75
N GLU A 106 -6.56 -0.40 20.41
CA GLU A 106 -6.68 0.93 20.97
C GLU A 106 -7.86 1.67 20.35
N ARG A 107 -8.43 2.60 21.11
CA ARG A 107 -9.45 3.52 20.59
C ARG A 107 -8.77 4.67 19.87
N ASP A 108 -9.41 5.21 18.84
CA ASP A 108 -9.00 6.45 18.21
C ASP A 108 -9.24 7.67 19.13
N GLY A 109 -8.83 8.86 18.67
CA GLY A 109 -9.05 10.13 19.38
C GLY A 109 -10.53 10.49 19.61
N GLU A 110 -11.46 9.78 18.98
CA GLU A 110 -12.91 9.92 19.16
C GLU A 110 -13.49 8.80 20.05
N GLY A 111 -12.65 7.92 20.61
CA GLY A 111 -13.06 6.81 21.47
C GLY A 111 -13.64 5.60 20.73
N LYS A 112 -13.48 5.50 19.41
CA LYS A 112 -13.98 4.38 18.60
C LYS A 112 -12.90 3.33 18.39
N TYR A 113 -13.30 2.06 18.34
CA TYR A 113 -12.41 0.97 17.94
C TYR A 113 -12.27 0.90 16.42
N PRO A 114 -11.13 0.41 15.91
CA PRO A 114 -10.98 0.15 14.48
C PRO A 114 -12.01 -0.87 14.01
N LEU A 115 -12.66 -0.55 12.89
CA LEU A 115 -13.58 -1.44 12.22
C LEU A 115 -12.85 -2.15 11.08
N PHE A 116 -12.88 -3.48 11.10
CA PHE A 116 -12.30 -4.32 10.05
C PHE A 116 -13.17 -5.57 9.88
N ARG A 117 -13.10 -6.17 8.69
CA ARG A 117 -13.82 -7.41 8.37
C ARG A 117 -12.89 -8.61 8.21
N ASP A 118 -11.66 -8.33 7.83
CA ASP A 118 -10.69 -9.34 7.44
C ASP A 118 -9.46 -9.25 8.35
N LEU A 119 -8.92 -10.42 8.70
CA LEU A 119 -7.67 -10.55 9.45
C LEU A 119 -6.82 -11.60 8.75
N TYR A 120 -5.51 -11.41 8.72
CA TYR A 120 -4.57 -12.30 8.04
C TYR A 120 -3.43 -12.70 8.97
N VAL A 121 -3.03 -13.97 8.94
CA VAL A 121 -1.87 -14.48 9.68
C VAL A 121 -0.99 -15.27 8.73
N GLY A 122 0.28 -14.88 8.61
CA GLY A 122 1.22 -15.52 7.68
C GLY A 122 0.75 -15.51 6.22
N GLY A 123 0.02 -14.47 5.81
CA GLY A 123 -0.55 -14.34 4.47
C GLY A 123 -1.85 -15.14 4.23
N LYS A 124 -2.39 -15.82 5.25
CA LYS A 124 -3.65 -16.56 5.14
C LYS A 124 -4.79 -15.77 5.77
N HIS A 125 -5.91 -15.68 5.05
CA HIS A 125 -7.14 -15.05 5.54
C HIS A 125 -7.75 -15.90 6.66
N LEU A 126 -8.10 -15.26 7.77
CA LEU A 126 -8.82 -15.88 8.87
C LEU A 126 -10.32 -15.77 8.62
N SER A 127 -11.04 -16.85 8.93
CA SER A 127 -12.50 -16.84 8.87
C SER A 127 -13.07 -16.06 10.05
N PRO A 128 -13.98 -15.09 9.82
CA PRO A 128 -14.73 -14.47 10.89
C PRO A 128 -15.47 -15.54 11.70
N ALA A 129 -15.48 -15.38 13.03
CA ALA A 129 -16.30 -16.23 13.88
C ALA A 129 -17.77 -16.06 13.47
N ARG A 130 -18.42 -17.19 13.17
CA ARG A 130 -19.82 -17.25 12.72
C ARG A 130 -20.53 -18.36 13.46
N SER A 131 -21.82 -18.17 13.74
CA SER A 131 -22.63 -19.26 14.26
C SER A 131 -22.70 -20.37 13.21
N ALA A 132 -22.73 -21.63 13.65
CA ALA A 132 -22.86 -22.78 12.75
C ALA A 132 -24.14 -22.74 11.90
N SER A 133 -25.14 -21.94 12.29
CA SER A 133 -26.42 -21.74 11.61
C SER A 133 -26.41 -20.67 10.50
N PHE A 134 -25.31 -19.94 10.29
CA PHE A 134 -25.27 -18.88 9.28
C PHE A 134 -24.95 -19.43 7.89
N THR A 135 -25.98 -19.71 7.09
CA THR A 135 -25.84 -19.90 5.63
C THR A 135 -25.66 -18.55 4.97
N ASN A 136 -24.52 -18.33 4.31
CA ASN A 136 -24.24 -17.11 3.56
C ASN A 136 -25.31 -16.92 2.47
N PRO A 137 -26.15 -15.87 2.51
CA PRO A 137 -27.16 -15.63 1.49
C PRO A 137 -26.58 -15.18 0.15
N TYR A 138 -25.28 -14.85 0.10
CA TYR A 138 -24.58 -14.42 -1.10
C TYR A 138 -23.26 -15.19 -1.26
N PRO A 139 -23.30 -16.43 -1.78
CA PRO A 139 -22.08 -17.13 -2.19
C PRO A 139 -21.40 -16.35 -3.33
N LEU A 140 -20.06 -16.25 -3.25
CA LEU A 140 -19.20 -15.71 -4.31
C LEU A 140 -19.28 -16.57 -5.58
#